data_AF-A0A2U3EJ44-F1
#
_entry.id   AF-A0A2U3EJ44-F1
#
_cell.length_a   1.000
_cell.length_b   1.000
_cell.length_c   1.000
_cell.angle_alpha   90.00
_cell.angle_beta   90.00
_cell.angle_gamma   90.00
#
_symmetry.space_group_name_H-M   'P 1'
#
loop_
_entity.id
_entity.type
_entity.pdbx_description
1 polymer ?
#
loop_
_entity_poly.entity_id
_entity_poly.type
_entity_poly.pdbx_seq_one_letter_code
_entity_poly.pdbx_strand_id
1 'polypeptide(L)'
;MELHGRRAAGPRILLRKPATSYLSRRPQKELDVDTVAMGGLNLEVFKFGMYVMFPIGIMYYFGTNLDNRFSVHDFWPRPEECNKVPRDREEVKAEYERIVARQRFRQAQMLEEERQRARLQPAPPSSGNES
;
A
#
# COMPACT_ATOMS: atom_id res chain seq x y z
N MET A 1 -30.69 98.29 76.79
CA MET A 1 -31.03 98.61 75.39
C MET A 1 -30.09 97.78 74.52
N GLU A 2 -30.39 96.48 74.36
CA GLU A 2 -29.51 95.52 73.69
C GLU A 2 -30.18 94.98 72.42
N LEU A 3 -29.66 95.51 71.31
CA LEU A 3 -29.33 94.86 70.04
C LEU A 3 -30.29 93.81 69.47
N HIS A 4 -31.12 94.33 68.56
CA HIS A 4 -31.62 93.69 67.36
C HIS A 4 -30.57 92.87 66.60
N GLY A 5 -31.03 91.80 65.95
CA GLY A 5 -30.57 91.49 64.60
C GLY A 5 -30.29 90.02 64.33
N ARG A 6 -31.36 89.24 64.14
CA ARG A 6 -31.27 87.95 63.44
C ARG A 6 -30.76 88.17 62.01
N ARG A 7 -29.67 87.52 61.63
CA ARG A 7 -29.34 87.20 60.23
C ARG A 7 -29.19 85.69 60.11
N ALA A 8 -30.10 85.09 59.35
CA ALA A 8 -30.00 83.70 58.90
C ALA A 8 -29.87 83.72 57.37
N ALA A 9 -28.77 83.19 56.83
CA ALA A 9 -28.65 82.81 55.43
C ALA A 9 -27.43 81.90 55.16
N GLY A 10 -27.70 80.60 54.95
CA GLY A 10 -27.02 79.72 53.98
C GLY A 10 -25.86 78.81 54.47
N PRO A 11 -25.47 77.76 53.71
CA PRO A 11 -26.19 77.06 52.63
C PRO A 11 -26.40 75.55 52.91
N ARG A 12 -27.32 74.97 52.12
CA ARG A 12 -27.74 73.56 52.10
C ARG A 12 -26.56 72.63 51.84
N ILE A 13 -26.17 71.84 52.84
CA ILE A 13 -25.24 70.72 52.65
C ILE A 13 -26.07 69.49 52.28
N LEU A 14 -25.74 68.94 51.10
CA LEU A 14 -26.48 67.93 50.38
C LEU A 14 -26.58 66.60 51.13
N LEU A 15 -27.82 66.17 51.40
CA LEU A 15 -28.13 64.79 51.75
C LEU A 15 -28.08 63.92 50.48
N ARG A 16 -26.90 63.40 50.13
CA ARG A 16 -26.75 62.43 49.03
C ARG A 16 -26.76 61.00 49.59
N LYS A 17 -27.79 60.26 49.21
CA LYS A 17 -28.08 58.87 49.59
C LYS A 17 -26.88 57.91 49.35
N PRO A 18 -26.73 56.84 50.15
CA PRO A 18 -25.78 55.77 49.86
C PRO A 18 -26.28 54.91 48.70
N ALA A 19 -25.46 54.74 47.67
CA ALA A 19 -25.73 53.82 46.57
C ALA A 19 -25.09 52.46 46.88
N THR A 20 -25.90 51.53 47.37
CA THR A 20 -25.61 50.10 47.35
C THR A 20 -26.24 49.49 46.11
N SER A 21 -25.43 49.01 45.15
CA SER A 21 -25.75 47.82 44.35
C SER A 21 -24.62 47.47 43.35
N TYR A 22 -23.82 46.49 43.75
CA TYR A 22 -23.26 45.34 43.01
C TYR A 22 -22.88 45.44 41.51
N LEU A 23 -21.60 45.16 41.26
CA LEU A 23 -21.09 44.13 40.34
C LEU A 23 -21.52 44.17 38.86
N SER A 24 -20.77 44.90 38.04
CA SER A 24 -20.53 44.59 36.61
C SER A 24 -19.59 45.68 36.09
N ARG A 25 -18.44 45.46 35.44
CA ARG A 25 -17.93 44.37 34.63
C ARG A 25 -16.43 44.29 34.90
N ARG A 26 -15.88 43.09 35.07
CA ARG A 26 -14.46 42.92 34.77
C ARG A 26 -14.31 43.15 33.26
N PRO A 27 -13.27 43.86 32.79
CA PRO A 27 -12.94 43.81 31.37
C PRO A 27 -12.69 42.34 31.04
N GLN A 28 -13.59 41.78 30.24
CA GLN A 28 -13.44 40.46 29.66
C GLN A 28 -12.07 40.49 28.98
N LYS A 29 -11.16 39.62 29.41
CA LYS A 29 -10.00 39.31 28.59
C LYS A 29 -10.57 38.95 27.23
N GLU A 30 -10.28 39.76 26.23
CA GLU A 30 -10.39 39.37 24.83
C GLU A 30 -9.49 38.14 24.73
N LEU A 31 -10.12 36.97 24.92
CA LEU A 31 -9.49 35.71 24.63
C LEU A 31 -9.41 35.78 23.11
N ASP A 32 -8.22 36.10 22.62
CA ASP A 32 -7.89 35.98 21.21
C ASP A 32 -8.26 34.56 20.77
N VAL A 33 -9.45 34.45 20.17
CA VAL A 33 -10.04 33.19 19.69
C VAL A 33 -9.37 32.80 18.37
N ASP A 34 -8.52 33.66 17.81
CA ASP A 34 -7.96 33.52 16.47
C ASP A 34 -6.61 32.77 16.49
N THR A 35 -5.91 32.70 17.64
CA THR A 35 -4.63 32.00 17.76
C THR A 35 -4.76 30.47 17.97
N VAL A 36 -5.91 29.96 18.40
CA VAL A 36 -6.12 28.49 18.60
C VAL A 36 -6.56 27.77 17.31
N ALA A 37 -7.03 28.49 16.29
CA ALA A 37 -7.66 27.89 15.11
C ALA A 37 -6.73 27.69 13.89
N MET A 38 -5.49 28.17 13.92
CA MET A 38 -4.66 28.34 12.71
C MET A 38 -3.46 27.37 12.58
N GLY A 39 -3.61 26.10 12.98
CA GLY A 39 -2.57 25.12 12.68
C GLY A 39 -2.90 23.65 12.93
N GLY A 40 -3.55 23.31 14.05
CA GLY A 40 -3.71 21.90 14.46
C GLY A 40 -4.78 21.10 13.72
N LEU A 41 -6.04 21.55 13.78
CA LEU A 41 -7.18 20.84 13.20
C LEU A 41 -7.14 20.77 11.66
N ASN A 42 -6.63 21.83 11.02
CA ASN A 42 -6.55 21.90 9.56
C ASN A 42 -5.48 20.95 8.99
N LEU A 43 -4.39 20.71 9.73
CA LEU A 43 -3.35 19.78 9.31
C LEU A 43 -3.80 18.32 9.37
N GLU A 44 -4.59 17.94 10.37
CA GLU A 44 -5.13 16.57 10.46
C GLU A 44 -6.17 16.29 9.38
N VAL A 45 -7.07 17.24 9.10
CA VAL A 45 -8.05 17.13 8.02
C VAL A 45 -7.37 17.16 6.65
N PHE A 46 -6.32 17.96 6.47
CA PHE A 46 -5.52 17.94 5.24
C PHE A 46 -4.78 16.62 5.05
N LYS A 47 -4.16 16.08 6.12
CA LYS A 47 -3.47 14.80 6.09
C LYS A 47 -4.44 13.65 5.83
N PHE A 48 -5.61 13.67 6.46
CA PHE A 48 -6.70 12.73 6.22
C PHE A 48 -7.21 12.84 4.77
N GLY A 49 -7.47 14.06 4.29
CA GLY A 49 -7.87 14.32 2.92
C GLY A 49 -6.83 13.84 1.91
N MET A 50 -5.54 14.06 2.16
CA MET A 50 -4.46 13.56 1.32
C MET A 50 -4.41 12.03 1.33
N TYR A 51 -4.50 11.38 2.49
CA TYR A 51 -4.51 9.92 2.57
C TYR A 51 -5.75 9.26 1.97
N VAL A 52 -6.86 9.97 1.83
CA VAL A 52 -8.07 9.45 1.15
C VAL A 52 -8.01 9.77 -0.35
N MET A 53 -7.67 11.00 -0.73
CA MET A 53 -7.63 11.44 -2.13
C MET A 53 -6.45 10.88 -2.92
N PHE A 54 -5.30 10.65 -2.27
CA PHE A 54 -4.13 10.06 -2.91
C PHE A 54 -4.38 8.64 -3.44
N PRO A 55 -4.85 7.67 -2.64
CA PRO A 55 -5.13 6.33 -3.14
C PRO A 55 -6.32 6.32 -4.12
N ILE A 56 -7.37 7.11 -3.88
CA ILE A 56 -8.52 7.20 -4.79
C ILE A 56 -8.08 7.80 -6.14
N GLY A 57 -7.26 8.85 -6.14
CA GLY A 57 -6.75 9.50 -7.34
C GLY A 57 -5.79 8.61 -8.14
N ILE A 58 -4.85 7.94 -7.45
CA ILE A 58 -3.96 6.96 -8.08
C ILE A 58 -4.75 5.79 -8.66
N MET A 59 -5.74 5.26 -7.92
CA MET A 59 -6.63 4.22 -8.42
C MET A 59 -7.52 4.71 -9.57
N TYR A 60 -7.97 5.95 -9.58
CA TYR A 60 -8.78 6.45 -10.70
C TYR A 60 -7.92 6.64 -11.96
N TYR A 61 -6.71 7.19 -11.80
CA TYR A 61 -5.79 7.46 -12.90
C TYR A 61 -5.20 6.17 -13.50
N PHE A 62 -4.73 5.24 -12.66
CA PHE A 62 -4.16 3.98 -13.13
C PHE A 62 -5.18 2.84 -13.21
N GLY A 63 -6.15 2.76 -12.28
CA GLY A 63 -7.08 1.62 -12.14
C GLY A 63 -8.08 1.45 -13.28
N THR A 64 -8.41 2.53 -14.00
CA THR A 64 -9.32 2.46 -15.16
C THR A 64 -8.61 2.25 -16.50
N ASN A 65 -7.27 2.37 -16.53
CA ASN A 65 -6.47 2.35 -17.76
C ASN A 65 -5.14 1.56 -17.60
N LEU A 66 -5.11 0.53 -16.75
CA LEU A 66 -3.93 -0.35 -16.67
C LEU A 66 -3.70 -1.09 -18.00
N ASP A 67 -4.78 -1.56 -18.63
CA ASP A 67 -4.69 -2.39 -19.83
C ASP A 67 -3.98 -1.67 -20.97
N ASN A 68 -4.34 -0.42 -21.28
CA ASN A 68 -3.72 0.34 -22.37
C ASN A 68 -2.30 0.87 -22.04
N ARG A 69 -1.97 1.06 -20.75
CA ARG A 69 -0.67 1.60 -20.30
C ARG A 69 0.38 0.51 -20.04
N PHE A 70 -0.05 -0.70 -19.70
CA PHE A 70 0.81 -1.84 -19.38
C PHE A 70 0.63 -3.02 -20.35
N SER A 71 -0.18 -2.90 -21.40
CA SER A 71 -0.21 -3.88 -22.50
C SER A 71 1.13 -3.85 -23.22
N VAL A 72 2.01 -4.77 -22.83
CA VAL A 72 3.21 -5.07 -23.60
C VAL A 72 2.75 -5.75 -24.90
N HIS A 73 3.04 -5.12 -26.03
CA HIS A 73 2.91 -5.77 -27.34
C HIS A 73 3.71 -7.07 -27.32
N ASP A 74 3.06 -8.18 -27.68
CA ASP A 74 3.64 -9.53 -27.69
C ASP A 74 4.06 -10.08 -26.31
N PHE A 75 3.38 -9.68 -25.22
CA PHE A 75 3.62 -10.27 -23.89
C PHE A 75 3.50 -11.80 -23.87
N TRP A 76 2.51 -12.33 -24.59
CA TRP A 76 2.31 -13.77 -24.73
C TRP A 76 3.05 -14.28 -25.96
N PRO A 77 3.83 -15.37 -25.86
CA PRO A 77 4.40 -16.02 -27.02
C PRO A 77 3.27 -16.37 -27.99
N ARG A 78 3.49 -16.07 -29.27
CA ARG A 78 2.51 -16.32 -30.32
C ARG A 78 2.05 -17.78 -30.25
N PRO A 79 0.76 -18.07 -30.50
CA PRO A 79 0.25 -19.45 -30.45
C PRO A 79 0.94 -20.40 -31.45
N GLU A 80 1.65 -19.86 -32.44
CA GLU A 80 2.54 -20.59 -33.35
C GLU A 80 3.84 -21.07 -32.69
N GLU A 81 4.31 -20.35 -31.67
CA GLU A 81 5.57 -20.55 -30.94
C GLU A 81 5.35 -21.33 -29.62
N CYS A 82 4.09 -21.42 -29.17
CA CYS A 82 3.71 -22.32 -28.09
C CYS A 82 3.75 -23.78 -28.54
N ASN A 83 4.28 -24.65 -27.67
CA ASN A 83 4.24 -26.09 -27.87
C ASN A 83 2.78 -26.57 -28.01
N LYS A 84 2.40 -27.00 -29.22
CA LYS A 84 1.04 -27.48 -29.50
C LYS A 84 0.90 -28.87 -28.89
N VAL A 85 0.23 -28.92 -27.73
CA VAL A 85 -0.19 -30.20 -27.15
C VAL A 85 -1.20 -30.84 -28.11
N PRO A 86 -0.99 -32.09 -28.54
CA PRO A 86 -1.90 -32.76 -29.47
C PRO A 86 -3.31 -32.79 -28.87
N ARG A 87 -4.29 -32.25 -29.61
CA ARG A 87 -5.68 -32.10 -29.12
C ARG A 87 -6.59 -33.24 -29.55
N ASP A 88 -6.28 -33.85 -30.70
CA ASP A 88 -7.07 -34.96 -31.24
C ASP A 88 -6.49 -36.32 -30.86
N ARG A 89 -7.38 -37.31 -30.67
CA ARG A 89 -6.99 -38.67 -30.25
C ARG A 89 -6.01 -39.35 -31.21
N GLU A 90 -6.10 -39.04 -32.50
CA GLU A 90 -5.22 -39.60 -33.52
C GLU A 90 -3.82 -38.96 -33.46
N GLU A 91 -3.74 -37.64 -33.29
CA GLU A 91 -2.47 -36.92 -33.08
C GLU A 91 -1.75 -37.38 -31.81
N VAL A 92 -2.50 -37.62 -30.73
CA VAL A 92 -1.95 -38.14 -29.46
C VAL A 92 -1.32 -39.51 -29.66
N LYS A 93 -1.96 -40.41 -30.43
CA LYS A 93 -1.40 -41.74 -30.73
C LYS A 93 -0.14 -41.64 -31.58
N ALA A 94 -0.14 -40.79 -32.60
CA ALA A 94 1.03 -40.59 -33.46
C ALA A 94 2.23 -40.03 -32.69
N GLU A 95 2.03 -39.03 -31.83
CA GLU A 95 3.12 -38.49 -31.00
C GLU A 95 3.57 -39.52 -29.92
N TYR A 96 2.63 -40.31 -29.37
CA TYR A 96 2.97 -41.40 -28.46
C TYR A 96 3.86 -42.46 -29.13
N GLU A 97 3.50 -42.91 -30.33
CA GLU A 97 4.30 -43.87 -31.11
C GLU A 97 5.69 -43.32 -31.43
N ARG A 98 5.80 -42.03 -31.80
CA ARG A 98 7.07 -41.34 -32.00
C ARG A 98 7.92 -41.33 -30.74
N ILE A 99 7.34 -41.02 -29.58
CA ILE A 99 8.04 -41.02 -28.29
C ILE A 99 8.54 -42.43 -27.95
N VAL A 100 7.70 -43.45 -28.11
CA VAL A 100 8.05 -44.85 -27.84
C VAL A 100 9.17 -45.33 -28.77
N ALA A 101 9.11 -45.00 -30.06
CA ALA A 101 10.17 -45.31 -31.01
C ALA A 101 11.51 -44.68 -30.61
N ARG A 102 11.50 -43.40 -30.19
CA ARG A 102 12.70 -42.68 -29.71
C ARG A 102 13.27 -43.29 -28.42
N GLN A 103 12.41 -43.80 -27.53
CA GLN A 103 12.86 -44.49 -26.32
C GLN A 103 13.49 -45.84 -26.64
N ARG A 104 12.83 -46.66 -27.48
CA ARG A 104 13.35 -47.96 -27.93
C ARG A 104 14.71 -47.82 -28.60
N PHE A 105 14.87 -46.82 -29.47
CA PHE A 105 16.15 -46.53 -30.12
C PHE A 105 17.25 -46.17 -29.13
N ARG A 106 16.96 -45.29 -28.16
CA ARG A 106 17.93 -44.95 -27.09
C ARG A 106 18.32 -46.15 -26.25
N GLN A 107 17.35 -46.99 -25.87
CA GLN A 107 17.62 -48.21 -25.11
C GLN A 107 18.49 -49.19 -25.90
N ALA A 108 18.22 -49.36 -27.19
CA ALA A 108 19.03 -50.20 -28.07
C ALA A 108 20.47 -49.69 -28.17
N GLN A 109 20.67 -48.38 -28.33
CA GLN A 109 22.01 -47.78 -28.34
C GLN A 109 22.75 -48.00 -27.02
N MET A 110 22.11 -47.74 -25.88
CA MET A 110 22.74 -47.96 -24.58
C MET A 110 23.16 -49.42 -24.39
N LEU A 111 22.31 -50.38 -24.78
CA LEU A 111 22.62 -51.80 -24.69
C LEU A 111 23.78 -52.20 -25.61
N GLU A 112 23.85 -51.61 -26.81
CA GLU A 112 24.93 -51.87 -27.75
C GLU A 112 26.26 -51.27 -27.25
N GLU A 113 26.25 -50.06 -26.70
CA GLU A 113 27.39 -49.44 -26.04
C GLU A 113 27.87 -50.26 -24.83
N GLU A 114 26.96 -50.75 -23.99
CA GLU A 114 27.28 -51.63 -22.87
C GLU A 114 27.92 -52.94 -23.33
N ARG A 115 27.39 -53.56 -24.40
CA ARG A 115 27.98 -54.76 -25.01
C ARG A 115 29.36 -54.50 -25.58
N GLN A 116 29.55 -53.37 -26.27
CA GLN A 116 30.87 -52.99 -26.79
C GLN A 116 31.86 -52.72 -25.65
N ARG A 117 31.45 -52.02 -24.60
CA ARG A 117 32.28 -51.79 -23.39
C ARG A 117 32.64 -53.10 -22.69
N ALA A 118 31.69 -54.02 -22.54
CA ALA A 118 31.94 -55.34 -21.95
C ALA A 118 32.89 -56.20 -22.81
N ARG A 119 32.83 -56.07 -24.14
CA ARG A 119 33.73 -56.78 -25.07
C ARG A 119 35.15 -56.20 -25.10
N LEU A 120 35.27 -54.89 -24.85
CA LEU A 120 36.55 -54.17 -24.79
C LEU A 120 37.20 -54.22 -23.41
N GLN A 121 36.47 -54.61 -22.36
CA GLN A 121 37.04 -54.85 -21.03
C GLN A 121 37.73 -56.23 -21.00
N PRO A 122 39.07 -56.30 -20.87
CA PRO A 122 39.74 -57.55 -20.59
C PRO A 122 39.29 -58.05 -19.20
N ALA A 123 39.10 -59.37 -19.07
CA ALA A 123 38.65 -60.01 -17.84
C ALA A 123 39.44 -59.49 -16.62
N PRO A 124 38.79 -59.17 -15.49
CA PRO A 124 39.52 -58.78 -14.28
C PRO A 124 40.48 -59.91 -13.91
N PRO A 125 41.74 -59.60 -13.54
CA PRO A 125 42.73 -60.62 -13.26
C PRO A 125 42.20 -61.56 -12.18
N SER A 126 42.13 -62.85 -12.51
CA SER A 126 41.73 -63.89 -11.56
C SER A 126 42.73 -63.89 -10.41
N SER A 127 42.30 -63.47 -9.20
CA SER A 127 43.04 -63.78 -7.98
C SER A 127 42.88 -65.28 -7.72
N GLY A 128 43.75 -66.05 -8.36
CA GLY A 128 43.99 -67.45 -8.03
C GLY A 128 44.80 -67.50 -6.75
N ASN A 129 44.16 -67.95 -5.68
CA ASN A 129 44.81 -68.27 -4.42
C ASN A 129 44.78 -69.79 -4.33
N GLU A 130 45.78 -70.43 -4.94
CA GLU A 130 46.09 -71.84 -4.72
C GLU A 130 46.82 -72.00 -3.38
N SER A 131 46.42 -73.06 -2.65
CA SER A 131 47.10 -73.73 -1.49
C SER A 131 47.14 -73.01 -0.14
#